data_AF-X1EG16-F1
#
_entry.id   AF-X1EG16-F1
#
_cell.length_a   1.000
_cell.length_b   1.000
_cell.length_c   1.000
_cell.angle_alpha   90.00
_cell.angle_beta   90.00
_cell.angle_gamma   90.00
#
_symmetry.space_group_name_H-M   'P 1'
#
loop_
_entity.id
_entity.type
_entity.pdbx_description
1 polymer ?
#
loop_
_entity_poly.entity_id
_entity_poly.type
_entity_poly.pdbx_seq_one_letter_code
_entity_poly.pdbx_strand_id
1 'polypeptide(L)'
;MGKTVTMENMAIQDIQQGKGVGFIDPHGEAAEKLLDFVPQSRINEVVYFNPADLDFPLVFNVMEKVDIAHRHLVASGLMGVFKKIWPDVWSARMEYILNNCILALLEYPDSTLLGINRMLADPEYRKKVIDRVTDPVVKSFWVQEFARYTQRYEVEATAAIQNKV
;
A
#
# COMPACT_ATOMS: atom_id res chain seq x y z
N MET A 1 -0.11 32.75 1.85
CA MET A 1 -0.78 32.81 0.54
C MET A 1 0.29 33.11 -0.51
N GLY A 2 0.34 32.36 -1.62
CA GLY A 2 1.33 32.53 -2.69
C GLY A 2 2.08 31.27 -3.10
N LYS A 3 2.34 30.32 -2.17
CA LYS A 3 3.03 29.07 -2.51
C LYS A 3 2.27 28.20 -3.51
N THR A 4 0.98 27.98 -3.27
CA THR A 4 0.12 27.17 -4.15
C THR A 4 0.08 27.74 -5.56
N VAL A 5 -0.16 29.05 -5.68
CA VAL A 5 -0.17 29.76 -6.97
C VAL A 5 1.18 29.65 -7.68
N THR A 6 2.31 29.77 -6.96
CA THR A 6 3.63 29.57 -7.57
C THR A 6 3.80 28.13 -8.09
N MET A 7 3.45 27.12 -7.29
CA MET A 7 3.58 25.71 -7.68
C MET A 7 2.66 25.35 -8.86
N GLU A 8 1.42 25.86 -8.88
CA GLU A 8 0.51 25.71 -10.01
C GLU A 8 1.11 26.29 -11.29
N ASN A 9 1.62 27.52 -11.25
CA ASN A 9 2.22 28.14 -12.43
C ASN A 9 3.46 27.38 -12.93
N MET A 10 4.27 26.85 -12.02
CA MET A 10 5.41 25.98 -12.40
C MET A 10 4.92 24.69 -13.08
N ALA A 11 3.88 24.05 -12.54
CA ALA A 11 3.29 22.85 -13.13
C ALA A 11 2.69 23.12 -14.52
N ILE A 12 1.93 24.22 -14.67
CA ILE A 12 1.35 24.66 -15.95
C ILE A 12 2.45 24.87 -16.99
N GLN A 13 3.53 25.57 -16.60
CA GLN A 13 4.66 25.83 -17.49
C GLN A 13 5.28 24.52 -17.99
N ASP A 14 5.49 23.55 -17.10
CA ASP A 14 6.09 22.26 -17.48
C ASP A 14 5.13 21.42 -18.35
N ILE A 15 3.83 21.40 -18.05
CA ILE A 15 2.79 20.74 -18.87
C ILE A 15 2.80 21.30 -20.30
N GLN A 16 2.77 22.62 -20.44
CA GLN A 16 2.73 23.31 -21.74
C GLN A 16 4.04 23.15 -22.53
N GLN A 17 5.18 23.03 -21.84
CA GLN A 17 6.47 22.75 -22.46
C GLN A 17 6.67 21.27 -22.84
N GLY A 18 5.67 20.41 -22.62
CA GLY A 18 5.78 19.00 -22.97
C GLY A 18 6.54 18.16 -21.95
N LYS A 19 6.83 18.69 -20.76
CA LYS A 19 7.52 17.93 -19.70
C LYS A 19 6.55 17.07 -18.90
N GLY A 20 7.06 16.03 -18.26
CA GLY A 20 6.32 15.21 -17.30
C GLY A 20 6.24 15.90 -15.95
N VAL A 21 5.05 15.90 -15.34
CA VAL A 21 4.79 16.50 -14.03
C VAL A 21 3.98 15.53 -13.17
N GLY A 22 4.36 15.40 -11.90
CA GLY A 22 3.54 14.78 -10.87
C GLY A 22 3.06 15.85 -9.89
N PHE A 23 1.74 15.93 -9.68
CA PHE A 23 1.14 16.91 -8.78
C PHE A 23 0.22 16.19 -7.78
N ILE A 24 0.42 16.44 -6.49
CA ILE A 24 -0.37 15.83 -5.41
C ILE A 24 -1.09 16.96 -4.68
N ASP A 25 -2.41 16.94 -4.72
CA ASP A 25 -3.27 17.95 -4.09
C ASP A 25 -4.26 17.28 -3.13
N PRO A 26 -4.14 17.48 -1.81
CA PRO A 26 -5.11 16.98 -0.84
C PRO A 26 -6.52 17.58 -0.97
N HIS A 27 -6.65 18.75 -1.60
CA HIS A 27 -7.94 19.46 -1.74
C HIS A 27 -8.60 19.25 -3.11
N GLY A 28 -7.85 18.82 -4.12
CA GLY A 28 -8.32 18.53 -5.48
C GLY A 28 -8.45 19.74 -6.40
N GLU A 29 -8.73 20.93 -5.87
CA GLU A 29 -8.96 22.16 -6.62
C GLU A 29 -7.83 22.52 -7.60
N ALA A 30 -6.57 22.40 -7.16
CA ALA A 30 -5.42 22.71 -8.00
C ALA A 30 -5.16 21.60 -9.03
N ALA A 31 -5.33 20.34 -8.64
CA ALA A 31 -5.16 19.21 -9.56
C ALA A 31 -6.18 19.25 -10.71
N GLU A 32 -7.45 19.56 -10.42
CA GLU A 32 -8.50 19.73 -11.43
C GLU A 32 -8.20 20.91 -12.35
N LYS A 33 -7.83 22.06 -11.78
CA LYS A 33 -7.45 23.25 -12.55
C LYS A 33 -6.30 22.97 -13.53
N LEU A 34 -5.31 22.15 -13.16
CA LEU A 34 -4.19 21.81 -14.05
C LEU A 34 -4.64 21.06 -15.31
N LEU A 35 -5.76 20.33 -15.27
CA LEU A 35 -6.29 19.61 -16.42
C LEU A 35 -6.68 20.56 -17.58
N ASP A 36 -7.16 21.77 -17.26
CA ASP A 36 -7.51 22.80 -18.25
C ASP A 36 -6.30 23.30 -19.05
N PHE A 37 -5.08 23.05 -18.56
CA PHE A 37 -3.82 23.47 -19.21
C PHE A 37 -3.14 22.34 -19.98
N VAL A 38 -3.72 21.13 -20.00
CA VAL A 38 -3.20 20.00 -20.77
C VAL A 38 -3.47 20.23 -22.26
N PRO A 39 -2.45 20.21 -23.13
CA PRO A 39 -2.66 20.30 -24.58
C PRO A 39 -3.51 19.14 -25.10
N GLN A 40 -4.43 19.43 -26.02
CA GLN A 40 -5.36 18.42 -26.56
C GLN A 40 -4.66 17.18 -27.14
N SER A 41 -3.47 17.36 -27.74
CA SER A 41 -2.65 16.26 -28.28
C SER A 41 -2.11 15.29 -27.22
N ARG A 42 -2.12 15.67 -25.94
CA ARG A 42 -1.53 14.91 -24.82
C ARG A 42 -2.56 14.38 -23.84
N ILE A 43 -3.86 14.53 -24.10
CA ILE A 43 -4.92 14.06 -23.19
C ILE A 43 -4.76 12.57 -22.85
N ASN A 44 -4.36 11.75 -23.84
CA ASN A 44 -4.15 10.30 -23.66
C ASN A 44 -2.90 9.95 -22.82
N GLU A 45 -2.08 10.94 -22.45
CA GLU A 45 -0.89 10.77 -21.60
C GLU A 45 -1.17 11.18 -20.14
N VAL A 46 -2.40 11.61 -19.81
CA VAL A 46 -2.76 12.10 -18.48
C VAL A 46 -3.39 10.99 -17.66
N VAL A 47 -2.90 10.84 -16.42
CA VAL A 47 -3.54 10.03 -15.39
C VAL A 47 -4.03 10.97 -14.30
N TYR A 48 -5.35 11.11 -14.19
CA TYR A 48 -6.00 11.80 -13.08
C TYR A 48 -6.49 10.76 -12.07
N PHE A 49 -6.00 10.84 -10.83
CA PHE A 49 -6.35 9.89 -9.78
C PHE A 49 -7.06 10.60 -8.64
N ASN A 50 -8.37 10.34 -8.53
CA ASN A 50 -9.19 10.78 -7.41
C ASN A 50 -9.76 9.54 -6.68
N PRO A 51 -9.30 9.24 -5.45
CA PRO A 51 -9.81 8.11 -4.67
C PRO A 51 -11.30 8.19 -4.31
N ALA A 52 -11.92 9.37 -4.41
CA ALA A 52 -13.35 9.57 -4.15
C ALA A 52 -14.22 9.46 -5.42
N ASP A 53 -13.61 9.34 -6.61
CA ASP A 53 -14.35 9.15 -7.86
C ASP A 53 -14.85 7.71 -7.96
N LEU A 54 -16.17 7.56 -7.96
CA LEU A 54 -16.87 6.27 -8.08
C LEU A 54 -17.31 5.95 -9.51
N ASP A 55 -17.33 6.95 -10.40
CA ASP A 55 -17.75 6.80 -11.79
C ASP A 55 -16.58 6.29 -12.65
N PHE A 56 -15.37 6.78 -12.38
CA PHE A 56 -14.13 6.39 -13.06
C PHE A 56 -13.00 6.04 -12.09
N PRO A 57 -13.17 5.02 -11.21
CA PRO A 57 -12.17 4.68 -10.21
C PRO A 57 -10.90 4.11 -10.85
N LEU A 58 -9.74 4.67 -10.49
CA LEU A 58 -8.45 4.03 -10.75
C LEU A 58 -8.09 3.10 -9.60
N VAL A 59 -7.83 1.84 -9.93
CA VAL A 59 -7.39 0.83 -8.97
C VAL A 59 -5.88 0.72 -9.00
N PHE A 60 -5.26 0.76 -7.83
CA PHE A 60 -3.84 0.56 -7.64
C PHE A 60 -3.61 -0.44 -6.51
N ASN A 61 -2.88 -1.52 -6.80
CA ASN A 61 -2.45 -2.48 -5.81
C ASN A 61 -0.98 -2.24 -5.46
N VAL A 62 -0.73 -1.79 -4.23
CA VAL A 62 0.61 -1.52 -3.68
C VAL A 62 1.54 -2.74 -3.71
N MET A 63 0.98 -3.95 -3.77
CA MET A 63 1.70 -5.22 -3.72
C MET A 63 1.91 -5.82 -5.12
N GLU A 64 1.35 -5.21 -6.17
CA GLU A 64 1.44 -5.75 -7.53
C GLU A 64 2.86 -5.61 -8.10
N LYS A 65 3.42 -6.73 -8.58
CA LYS A 65 4.67 -6.79 -9.36
C LYS A 65 5.86 -6.09 -8.69
N VAL A 66 5.98 -6.21 -7.37
CA VAL A 66 7.12 -5.67 -6.62
C VAL A 66 8.34 -6.57 -6.81
N ASP A 67 9.39 -6.00 -7.41
CA ASP A 67 10.68 -6.69 -7.56
C ASP A 67 11.28 -7.03 -6.19
N ILE A 68 11.99 -8.16 -6.11
CA ILE A 68 12.54 -8.73 -4.88
C ILE A 68 13.39 -7.70 -4.13
N ALA A 69 14.21 -6.94 -4.86
CA ALA A 69 15.07 -5.89 -4.30
C ALA A 69 14.29 -4.77 -3.58
N HIS A 70 13.02 -4.56 -3.93
CA HIS A 70 12.19 -3.49 -3.39
C HIS A 70 11.15 -3.96 -2.36
N ARG A 71 11.00 -5.27 -2.14
CA ARG A 71 9.97 -5.83 -1.23
C ARG A 71 10.08 -5.28 0.19
N HIS A 72 11.29 -5.16 0.74
CA HIS A 72 11.50 -4.59 2.07
C HIS A 72 11.14 -3.10 2.14
N LEU A 73 11.39 -2.35 1.06
CA LEU A 73 11.02 -0.94 0.98
C LEU A 73 9.50 -0.77 0.98
N VAL A 74 8.80 -1.59 0.19
CA VAL A 74 7.32 -1.59 0.15
C VAL A 74 6.75 -2.01 1.51
N ALA A 75 7.28 -3.08 2.12
CA ALA A 75 6.85 -3.52 3.45
C ALA A 75 7.05 -2.43 4.51
N SER A 76 8.23 -1.81 4.55
CA SER A 76 8.51 -0.70 5.48
C SER A 76 7.60 0.51 5.22
N GLY A 77 7.32 0.82 3.95
CA GLY A 77 6.40 1.89 3.57
C GLY A 77 4.98 1.64 4.08
N LEU A 78 4.46 0.44 3.88
CA LEU A 78 3.14 0.03 4.36
C LEU A 78 3.06 0.05 5.89
N MET A 79 4.07 -0.48 6.57
CA MET A 79 4.17 -0.38 8.03
C MET A 79 4.14 1.08 8.50
N GLY A 80 4.85 1.97 7.81
CA GLY A 80 4.82 3.40 8.08
C GLY A 80 3.44 4.03 7.88
N VAL A 81 2.69 3.63 6.85
CA VAL A 81 1.32 4.09 6.61
C VAL A 81 0.39 3.65 7.74
N PHE A 82 0.37 2.37 8.11
CA PHE A 82 -0.49 1.87 9.18
C PHE A 82 -0.19 2.52 10.54
N LYS A 83 1.08 2.80 10.85
CA LYS A 83 1.48 3.52 12.07
C LYS A 83 1.05 4.99 12.07
N LYS A 84 0.99 5.64 10.90
CA LYS A 84 0.49 7.01 10.78
C LYS A 84 -1.03 7.11 10.90
N ILE A 85 -1.76 6.14 10.34
CA ILE A 85 -3.24 6.09 10.44
C ILE A 85 -3.66 5.85 11.89
N TRP A 86 -2.96 4.96 12.59
CA TRP A 86 -3.26 4.57 13.96
C TRP A 86 -2.06 4.89 14.89
N PRO A 87 -1.88 6.16 15.28
CA PRO A 87 -0.76 6.56 16.13
C PRO A 87 -0.86 5.93 17.53
N ASP A 88 0.30 5.59 18.11
CA ASP A 88 0.48 5.13 19.49
C ASP A 88 -0.28 3.87 19.94
N VAL A 89 -0.91 3.13 19.01
CA VAL A 89 -1.68 1.90 19.32
C VAL A 89 -1.01 0.61 18.83
N TRP A 90 0.15 0.70 18.20
CA TRP A 90 0.91 -0.45 17.70
C TRP A 90 1.87 -0.96 18.77
N SER A 91 1.77 -2.25 19.10
CA SER A 91 2.78 -2.94 19.92
C SER A 91 3.85 -3.57 19.03
N ALA A 92 5.05 -3.79 19.57
CA ALA A 92 6.14 -4.47 18.86
C ALA A 92 5.71 -5.83 18.26
N ARG A 93 4.83 -6.55 18.96
CA ARG A 93 4.27 -7.82 18.47
C ARG A 93 3.34 -7.62 17.27
N MET A 94 2.44 -6.63 17.34
CA MET A 94 1.53 -6.35 16.22
C MET A 94 2.31 -5.98 14.97
N GLU A 95 3.33 -5.12 15.13
CA GLU A 95 4.21 -4.73 14.04
C GLU A 95 4.94 -5.94 13.43
N TYR A 96 5.46 -6.82 14.29
CA TYR A 96 6.16 -8.02 13.85
C TYR A 96 5.26 -9.00 13.08
N ILE A 97 4.04 -9.26 13.56
CA ILE A 97 3.08 -10.15 12.88
C ILE A 97 2.63 -9.52 11.55
N LEU A 98 2.28 -8.24 11.55
CA LEU A 98 1.83 -7.54 10.34
C LEU A 98 2.93 -7.49 9.28
N ASN A 99 4.17 -7.19 9.67
CA ASN A 99 5.30 -7.17 8.76
C ASN A 99 5.53 -8.54 8.10
N ASN A 100 5.44 -9.63 8.86
CA ASN A 100 5.54 -10.99 8.31
C ASN A 100 4.36 -11.35 7.39
N CYS A 101 3.16 -10.81 7.62
CA CYS A 101 2.04 -10.94 6.68
C CYS A 101 2.34 -10.23 5.36
N ILE A 102 2.78 -8.97 5.43
CA ILE A 102 3.08 -8.17 4.23
C ILE A 102 4.20 -8.80 3.41
N LEU A 103 5.30 -9.22 4.06
CA LEU A 103 6.42 -9.86 3.38
C LEU A 103 6.02 -11.17 2.71
N ALA A 104 5.23 -12.02 3.38
CA ALA A 104 4.75 -13.27 2.80
C ALA A 104 3.82 -13.02 1.60
N LEU A 105 2.94 -12.02 1.68
CA LEU A 105 2.03 -11.66 0.60
C LEU A 105 2.76 -11.05 -0.61
N LEU A 106 3.84 -10.28 -0.41
CA LEU A 106 4.68 -9.77 -1.51
C LEU A 106 5.36 -10.88 -2.33
N GLU A 107 5.46 -12.09 -1.79
CA GLU A 107 5.94 -13.28 -2.52
C GLU A 107 4.82 -14.08 -3.19
N TYR A 108 3.56 -13.82 -2.82
CA TYR A 108 2.41 -14.56 -3.32
C TYR A 108 1.81 -13.86 -4.55
N PRO A 109 1.59 -14.59 -5.67
CA PRO A 109 1.04 -14.01 -6.88
C PRO A 109 -0.36 -13.43 -6.66
N ASP A 110 -0.64 -12.30 -7.31
CA ASP A 110 -1.94 -11.61 -7.31
C ASP A 110 -2.49 -11.32 -5.91
N SER A 111 -1.60 -11.14 -4.93
CA SER A 111 -1.96 -10.78 -3.56
C SER A 111 -2.34 -9.31 -3.44
N THR A 112 -3.16 -8.99 -2.45
CA THR A 112 -3.56 -7.63 -2.09
C THR A 112 -3.48 -7.46 -0.58
N LEU A 113 -3.62 -6.23 -0.08
CA LEU A 113 -3.66 -5.96 1.36
C LEU A 113 -4.79 -6.71 2.07
N LEU A 114 -5.89 -7.04 1.38
CA LEU A 114 -6.97 -7.87 1.92
C LEU A 114 -6.50 -9.29 2.30
N GLY A 115 -5.39 -9.73 1.71
CA GLY A 115 -4.71 -10.97 2.05
C GLY A 115 -4.22 -11.00 3.50
N ILE A 116 -3.98 -9.86 4.16
CA ILE A 116 -3.54 -9.80 5.56
C ILE A 116 -4.58 -10.44 6.46
N ASN A 117 -5.85 -10.03 6.33
CA ASN A 117 -6.94 -10.58 7.13
C ASN A 117 -7.12 -12.08 6.89
N ARG A 118 -6.92 -12.54 5.64
CA ARG A 118 -6.96 -13.97 5.29
C ARG A 118 -5.77 -14.75 5.87
N MET A 119 -4.55 -14.20 5.84
CA MET A 119 -3.38 -14.83 6.47
C MET A 119 -3.61 -15.08 7.96
N LEU A 120 -4.33 -14.17 8.64
CA LEU A 120 -4.59 -14.28 10.07
C LEU A 120 -5.79 -15.17 10.41
N ALA A 121 -6.80 -15.28 9.53
CA ALA A 121 -8.05 -15.98 9.81
C ALA A 121 -8.25 -17.32 9.09
N ASP A 122 -7.62 -17.54 7.93
CA ASP A 122 -7.84 -18.68 7.05
C ASP A 122 -6.55 -19.54 6.97
N PRO A 123 -6.47 -20.65 7.75
CA PRO A 123 -5.30 -21.52 7.76
C PRO A 123 -4.97 -22.15 6.40
N GLU A 124 -5.98 -22.41 5.55
CA GLU A 124 -5.75 -22.99 4.24
C GLU A 124 -5.14 -21.98 3.27
N TYR A 125 -5.64 -20.75 3.25
CA TYR A 125 -5.03 -19.66 2.49
C TYR A 125 -3.62 -19.37 2.99
N ARG A 126 -3.44 -19.28 4.31
CA ARG A 126 -2.12 -19.08 4.93
C ARG A 126 -1.13 -20.15 4.48
N LYS A 127 -1.53 -21.43 4.48
CA LYS A 127 -0.68 -22.53 3.97
C LYS A 127 -0.27 -22.33 2.51
N LYS A 128 -1.21 -22.00 1.62
CA LYS A 128 -0.95 -21.74 0.19
C LYS A 128 0.06 -20.60 -0.01
N VAL A 129 -0.03 -19.55 0.80
CA VAL A 129 0.92 -18.43 0.78
C VAL A 129 2.30 -18.88 1.24
N ILE A 130 2.39 -19.53 2.39
CA ILE A 130 3.67 -19.99 2.98
C ILE A 130 4.42 -20.96 2.04
N ASP A 131 3.69 -21.80 1.30
CA ASP A 131 4.28 -22.73 0.33
C ASP A 131 5.04 -22.00 -0.80
N ARG A 132 4.71 -20.73 -1.07
CA ARG A 132 5.36 -19.88 -2.07
C ARG A 132 6.45 -18.96 -1.51
N VAL A 133 6.51 -18.76 -0.20
CA VAL A 133 7.52 -17.92 0.46
C VAL A 133 8.90 -18.53 0.29
N THR A 134 9.84 -17.72 -0.22
CA THR A 134 11.24 -18.11 -0.43
C THR A 134 12.17 -17.58 0.65
N ASP A 135 11.81 -16.49 1.33
CA ASP A 135 12.57 -15.97 2.46
C ASP A 135 12.53 -16.96 3.65
N PRO A 136 13.68 -17.53 4.08
CA PRO A 136 13.73 -18.51 5.15
C PRO A 136 13.33 -17.94 6.50
N VAL A 137 13.54 -16.64 6.75
CA VAL A 137 13.18 -15.98 8.01
C VAL A 137 11.67 -15.83 8.12
N VAL A 138 11.03 -15.31 7.05
CA VAL A 138 9.56 -15.18 6.99
C VAL A 138 8.90 -16.55 7.06
N LYS A 139 9.44 -17.55 6.35
CA LYS A 139 8.92 -18.91 6.39
C LYS A 139 9.05 -19.54 7.79
N SER A 140 10.18 -19.32 8.46
CA SER A 140 10.42 -19.81 9.82
C SER A 140 9.44 -19.21 10.81
N PHE A 141 9.14 -17.91 10.72
CA PHE A 141 8.10 -17.27 11.53
C PHE A 141 6.77 -18.04 11.43
N TRP A 142 6.30 -18.29 10.20
CA TRP A 142 5.00 -18.93 10.02
C TRP A 142 4.97 -20.40 10.45
N VAL A 143 6.02 -21.17 10.14
CA VAL A 143 6.03 -22.64 10.36
C VAL A 143 6.49 -23.01 11.78
N GLN A 144 7.35 -22.21 12.40
CA GLN A 144 7.98 -22.57 13.68
C GLN A 144 7.52 -21.70 14.84
N GLU A 145 7.20 -20.43 14.61
CA GLU A 145 6.78 -19.52 15.69
C GLU A 145 5.25 -19.43 15.76
N PHE A 146 4.62 -18.91 14.70
CA PHE A 146 3.18 -18.67 14.65
C PHE A 146 2.39 -19.98 14.78
N ALA A 147 2.83 -21.07 14.14
CA ALA A 147 2.19 -22.38 14.25
C ALA A 147 2.20 -22.97 15.68
N ARG A 148 3.05 -22.47 16.58
CA ARG A 148 3.10 -22.90 17.99
C ARG A 148 2.20 -22.06 18.90
N TYR A 149 1.56 -21.03 18.37
CA TYR A 149 0.63 -20.21 19.15
C TYR A 149 -0.55 -21.08 19.58
N THR A 150 -0.96 -20.95 20.84
CA THR A 150 -2.22 -21.55 21.27
C THR A 150 -3.36 -20.82 20.56
N GLN A 151 -4.46 -21.52 20.27
CA GLN A 151 -5.60 -20.92 19.57
C GLN A 151 -6.10 -19.62 20.25
N ARG A 152 -6.15 -19.63 21.59
CA ARG A 152 -6.51 -18.44 22.36
C ARG A 152 -5.53 -17.29 22.15
N TYR A 153 -4.24 -17.58 22.21
CA TYR A 153 -3.20 -16.57 22.05
C TYR A 153 -3.13 -16.04 20.61
N GLU A 154 -3.33 -16.90 19.59
CA GLU A 154 -3.45 -16.49 18.19
C GLU A 154 -4.57 -15.46 18.05
N VAL A 155 -5.78 -15.79 18.48
CA VAL A 155 -6.95 -14.88 18.39
C VAL A 155 -6.69 -13.55 19.10
N GLU A 156 -6.14 -13.57 20.32
CA GLU A 156 -5.83 -12.34 21.06
C GLU A 156 -4.75 -11.50 20.35
N ALA A 157 -3.73 -12.13 19.76
CA ALA A 157 -2.63 -11.43 19.09
C ALA A 157 -3.03 -10.87 17.70
N THR A 158 -3.91 -11.56 16.96
CA THR A 158 -4.29 -11.18 15.60
C THR A 158 -5.47 -10.22 15.55
N ALA A 159 -6.43 -10.31 16.48
CA ALA A 159 -7.65 -9.49 16.46
C ALA A 159 -7.36 -7.99 16.42
N ALA A 160 -6.35 -7.53 17.16
CA ALA A 160 -5.98 -6.13 17.21
C ALA A 160 -5.38 -5.61 15.88
N ILE A 161 -4.79 -6.49 15.07
CA ILE A 161 -4.25 -6.18 13.74
C ILE A 161 -5.40 -6.14 12.73
N GLN A 162 -6.28 -7.14 12.77
CA GLN A 162 -7.43 -7.24 11.85
C GLN A 162 -8.36 -6.04 11.94
N ASN A 163 -8.48 -5.41 13.12
CA ASN A 163 -9.28 -4.20 13.31
C ASN A 163 -8.61 -2.89 12.82
N LYS A 164 -7.33 -2.94 12.43
CA LYS A 164 -6.54 -1.75 12.04
C LYS A 164 -6.11 -1.76 10.56
N VAL A 165 -6.38 -2.85 9.86
CA VAL A 165 -6.03 -3.08 8.46
C VAL A 165 -7.26 -3.05 7.58
#